data_AF-X8H1G1-F1
#
_entry.id   AF-X8H1G1-F1
#
_cell.length_a   1.000
_cell.length_b   1.000
_cell.length_c   1.000
_cell.angle_alpha   90.00
_cell.angle_beta   90.00
_cell.angle_gamma   90.00
#
_symmetry.space_group_name_H-M   'P 1'
#
loop_
_entity.id
_entity.type
_entity.pdbx_description
1 polymer ?
#
loop_
_entity_poly.entity_id
_entity_poly.type
_entity_poly.pdbx_seq_one_letter_code
_entity_poly.pdbx_strand_id
1 'polypeptide(L)' 'MDQIILHSDCNCFYASVEMLHHPELADKPLAVGGDEKERHGIVLTANYPAKRRGVKTGMAL' A
#
# COMPACT_ATOMS: atom_id res chain seq x y z
N MET A 1 34.34 19.17 -1.77
CA MET A 1 33.05 18.91 -2.44
C MET A 1 32.22 18.13 -1.45
N ASP A 2 31.08 18.68 -1.06
CA ASP A 2 30.22 18.03 -0.07
C ASP A 2 29.43 16.89 -0.73
N GLN A 3 29.23 15.79 0.01
CA GLN A 3 28.49 14.63 -0.47
C GLN A 3 26.98 14.91 -0.42
N ILE A 4 26.31 14.74 -1.56
CA ILE A 4 24.85 14.83 -1.66
C ILE A 4 24.27 13.41 -1.71
N ILE A 5 23.30 13.11 -0.84
CA ILE A 5 22.59 11.82 -0.79
C ILE A 5 21.10 12.09 -1.04
N LEU A 6 20.51 11.37 -2.00
CA LEU A 6 19.08 11.39 -2.31
C LEU A 6 18.41 10.12 -1.78
N HIS A 7 17.27 10.28 -1.13
CA HIS A 7 16.36 9.19 -0.78
C HIS A 7 15.07 9.32 -1.58
N SER A 8 14.53 8.21 -2.08
CA SER A 8 13.28 8.14 -2.83
C SER A 8 12.47 6.93 -2.37
N ASP A 9 11.19 7.15 -2.11
CA ASP A 9 10.23 6.13 -1.68
C ASP A 9 8.95 6.25 -2.50
N CYS A 10 8.30 5.10 -2.75
CA CYS A 10 7.05 5.04 -3.50
C CYS A 10 5.85 5.04 -2.56
N ASN A 11 5.02 6.08 -2.68
CA ASN A 11 3.79 6.21 -1.92
C ASN A 11 2.85 5.02 -2.15
N CYS A 12 2.47 4.34 -1.06
CA CYS A 12 1.54 3.21 -1.07
C CYS A 12 1.88 2.16 -2.15
N PHE A 13 3.17 1.82 -2.29
CA PHE A 13 3.71 1.16 -3.49
C PHE A 13 2.85 0.03 -4.09
N TYR A 14 2.55 -1.03 -3.35
CA TYR A 14 1.75 -2.14 -3.90
C TYR A 14 0.32 -1.74 -4.27
N ALA A 15 -0.32 -0.86 -3.49
CA ALA A 15 -1.63 -0.32 -3.87
C ALA A 15 -1.54 0.54 -5.14
N SER A 16 -0.45 1.30 -5.32
CA SER A 16 -0.22 2.11 -6.51
C SER A 16 0.01 1.25 -7.75
N VAL A 17 0.69 0.10 -7.61
CA VAL A 17 0.83 -0.90 -8.68
C VAL A 17 -0.52 -1.50 -9.05
N GLU A 18 -1.32 -1.91 -8.06
CA GLU A 18 -2.67 -2.45 -8.31
C GLU A 18 -3.57 -1.42 -8.99
N MET A 19 -3.58 -0.16 -8.56
CA MET A 19 -4.38 0.89 -9.21
C MET A 19 -3.88 1.23 -10.63
N LEU A 20 -2.61 0.98 -10.95
CA LEU A 20 -2.09 1.12 -12.31
C LEU A 20 -2.63 0.02 -13.23
N HIS A 21 -2.64 -1.23 -12.75
CA HIS A 21 -3.16 -2.38 -13.49
C HIS A 21 -4.71 -2.42 -13.52
N HIS A 22 -5.34 -1.87 -12.50
CA HIS A 22 -6.78 -1.82 -12.29
C HIS A 22 -7.25 -0.37 -12.02
N PRO A 23 -7.31 0.48 -13.06
CA PRO A 23 -7.66 1.90 -12.91
C PRO A 23 -9.01 2.14 -12.21
N GLU A 24 -9.94 1.18 -12.30
CA GLU A 24 -11.24 1.20 -11.62
C GLU A 24 -11.15 1.15 -10.08
N LEU A 25 -9.97 0.90 -9.52
CA LEU A 25 -9.70 0.89 -8.08
C LEU A 25 -9.16 2.22 -7.55
N ALA A 26 -8.75 3.16 -8.42
CA ALA A 26 -8.05 4.39 -8.04
C ALA A 26 -8.83 5.27 -7.03
N ASP A 27 -10.15 5.35 -7.20
CA ASP A 27 -11.02 6.18 -6.35
C ASP A 27 -11.70 5.41 -5.21
N LYS A 28 -11.34 4.13 -5.02
CA LYS A 28 -11.93 3.26 -4.00
C LYS A 28 -10.97 3.05 -2.83
N PRO A 29 -11.46 2.90 -1.59
CA PRO A 29 -10.63 2.36 -0.50
C PRO A 29 -10.07 0.99 -0.90
N LEU A 30 -8.75 0.87 -0.93
CA LEU A 30 -8.03 -0.34 -1.34
C LEU A 30 -6.96 -0.70 -0.30
N ALA A 31 -6.89 -1.99 0.02
CA ALA A 31 -5.79 -2.61 0.74
C ALA A 31 -5.25 -3.80 -0.06
N VAL A 32 -3.93 -3.99 -0.04
CA VAL A 32 -3.25 -5.19 -0.52
C VAL A 32 -2.89 -6.03 0.67
N GLY A 33 -3.36 -7.28 0.68
CA GLY A 33 -3.16 -8.24 1.75
C GLY A 33 -2.11 -9.29 1.43
N GLY A 34 -1.50 -9.86 2.48
CA GLY A 34 -0.77 -11.12 2.35
C GLY A 34 -1.74 -12.31 2.30
N ASP A 35 -1.33 -13.40 1.69
CA ASP A 35 -2.08 -14.67 1.73
C ASP A 35 -2.33 -15.08 3.19
N GLU A 36 -3.57 -15.43 3.51
CA GLU A 36 -4.00 -15.78 4.88
C GLU A 36 -3.30 -17.04 5.40
N LYS A 37 -3.10 -18.04 4.54
CA LYS A 37 -2.51 -19.33 4.89
C LYS A 37 -0.98 -19.22 5.00
N GLU A 38 -0.37 -18.41 4.15
CA GLU A 38 1.09 -18.33 4.05
C GLU A 38 1.72 -17.16 4.81
N ARG A 39 0.95 -16.10 5.11
CA ARG A 39 1.49 -14.81 5.63
C ARG A 39 0.65 -14.17 6.73
N HIS A 40 -0.05 -14.97 7.52
CA HIS A 40 -0.86 -14.53 8.67
C HIS A 40 -2.01 -13.57 8.35
N GLY A 41 -2.34 -13.37 7.07
CA GLY A 41 -3.47 -12.52 6.65
C GLY A 41 -3.38 -11.11 7.20
N ILE A 42 -2.37 -10.34 6.77
CA ILE A 42 -2.24 -8.93 7.20
C ILE A 42 -2.29 -7.97 6.01
N VAL A 43 -2.73 -6.74 6.29
CA VAL A 43 -2.63 -5.62 5.35
C VAL A 43 -1.16 -5.28 5.12
N LEU A 44 -0.67 -5.46 3.90
CA LEU A 44 0.68 -5.11 3.48
C LEU A 44 0.78 -3.64 3.06
N THR A 45 -0.25 -3.13 2.39
CA THR A 45 -0.32 -1.73 1.95
C THR A 45 -1.78 -1.29 1.85
N ALA A 46 -2.05 -0.02 2.11
CA ALA A 46 -3.35 0.59 1.89
C ALA A 46 -3.20 1.92 1.15
N ASN A 47 -4.12 2.22 0.23
CA ASN A 47 -4.13 3.50 -0.46
C ASN A 47 -4.63 4.63 0.47
N TYR A 48 -4.45 5.88 0.04
CA TYR A 48 -4.85 7.03 0.86
C TYR A 48 -6.34 7.06 1.23
N PRO A 49 -7.30 6.74 0.31
CA PRO A 49 -8.70 6.56 0.67
C PRO A 49 -8.94 5.56 1.82
N ALA A 50 -8.27 4.41 1.81
CA ALA A 50 -8.38 3.42 2.90
C ALA A 50 -7.72 3.91 4.20
N LYS A 51 -6.54 4.55 4.12
CA LYS A 51 -5.85 5.12 5.28
C LYS A 51 -6.69 6.18 6.00
N ARG A 52 -7.39 7.05 5.25
CA ARG A 52 -8.32 8.04 5.81
C ARG A 52 -9.49 7.41 6.58
N ARG A 53 -9.81 6.13 6.30
CA ARG A 53 -10.82 5.35 7.01
C ARG A 53 -10.26 4.52 8.17
N GLY A 54 -8.97 4.69 8.48
CA GLY A 54 -8.32 4.02 9.62
C GLY A 54 -7.62 2.71 9.29
N VAL A 55 -7.57 2.28 8.02
CA VAL A 55 -6.82 1.09 7.61
C VAL A 55 -5.31 1.36 7.73
N LYS A 56 -4.60 0.46 8.41
CA LYS A 56 -3.16 0.54 8.68
C LYS A 56 -2.46 -0.74 8.24
N THR A 57 -1.22 -0.60 7.77
CA THR A 57 -0.34 -1.74 7.53
C THR A 57 -0.17 -2.56 8.82
N GLY A 58 -0.20 -3.89 8.70
CA GLY A 58 -0.10 -4.81 9.82
C GLY A 58 -1.43 -5.11 10.53
N MET A 59 -2.55 -4.51 10.12
CA MET A 59 -3.88 -4.96 10.56
C MET A 59 -4.15 -6.37 10.04
N ALA A 60 -4.78 -7.21 10.86
CA ALA A 60 -5.29 -8.51 10.43
C ALA A 60 -6.42 -8.32 9.41
N LEU A 61 -6.47 -9.24 8.43
CA LEU A 61 -7.51 -9.40 7.43
C LEU A 61 -8.56 -10.41 7.87
#